data_AF-A0A3D3HZ48-F1
#
_entry.id   AF-A0A3D3HZ48-F1
#
_cell.length_a   1.000
_cell.length_b   1.000
_cell.length_c   1.000
_cell.angle_alpha   90.00
_cell.angle_beta   90.00
_cell.angle_gamma   90.00
#
_symmetry.space_group_name_H-M   'P 1'
#
loop_
_entity.id
_entity.type
_entity.pdbx_description
1 polymer ?
#
loop_
_entity_poly.entity_id
_entity_poly.type
_entity_poly.pdbx_seq_one_letter_code
_entity_poly.pdbx_strand_id
1 'polypeptide(L)'
;MKKLLVLAAALAASALSFGQHASTTDGSGTYQNPDGNVSIRRATVVMNENRQLQLTLEGSRRVSLFGTWSRSENGRYEVSVKTAQNNSTPPMTGQIDVGNGTYVRRINVASAEGNFRWNISFVGTRESTGNPTNPTNPTNPTNPTNPNLPGAPIDVLRFTDAPRGNGDWQYLGSRASLNRVTVDAQRDGRISFEFPGISRFKIVARYSRLRGDTLPVEIYEGFGARDVRGTGVVSLTRDHTKVLRLTLNGTADGQRFNISFIQGRLAINQNVQGSGTAEVGRNNPQRVYAAQVILDQQGLFTIRGTDGSNLHVNGTWTEDRAGVITLSVTDIRGRRTSYGRGTLNLDTRTDQVRSFSLSGTTDGESFFFDFTVR
;
A
#
# COMPACT_ATOMS: atom_id res chain seq x y z
N MET A 1 60.90 30.89 -27.79
CA MET A 1 60.25 29.57 -27.58
C MET A 1 58.95 29.77 -26.80
N LYS A 2 57.90 29.01 -27.15
CA LYS A 2 56.60 28.83 -26.46
C LYS A 2 55.66 30.05 -26.51
N LYS A 3 54.72 30.12 -27.46
CA LYS A 3 53.38 29.47 -27.48
C LYS A 3 52.65 29.56 -26.14
N LEU A 4 51.64 30.44 -26.06
CA LEU A 4 50.23 30.02 -26.05
C LEU A 4 49.33 31.23 -26.29
N LEU A 5 48.57 31.20 -27.39
CA LEU A 5 47.39 32.03 -27.62
C LEU A 5 46.33 31.66 -26.58
N VAL A 6 45.81 32.65 -25.85
CA VAL A 6 44.43 32.61 -25.35
C VAL A 6 43.81 33.93 -25.79
N LEU A 7 43.37 33.97 -27.05
CA LEU A 7 42.56 35.06 -27.56
C LEU A 7 41.11 34.72 -27.26
N ALA A 8 40.55 35.45 -26.30
CA ALA A 8 39.12 35.59 -26.14
C ALA A 8 38.53 36.18 -27.42
N ALA A 9 37.59 35.49 -28.05
CA ALA A 9 36.70 36.09 -29.04
C ALA A 9 35.36 35.38 -28.98
N ALA A 10 34.33 36.19 -28.73
CA ALA A 10 32.95 35.83 -28.58
C ALA A 10 32.41 35.11 -29.82
N LEU A 11 31.55 34.12 -29.61
CA LEU A 11 30.65 33.58 -30.61
C LEU A 11 29.25 33.47 -30.02
N ALA A 12 28.44 34.45 -30.43
CA ALA A 12 27.02 34.40 -30.71
C ALA A 12 26.10 33.63 -29.74
N ALA A 13 25.17 34.39 -29.16
CA ALA A 13 23.88 33.89 -28.72
C ALA A 13 23.23 33.05 -29.84
N SER A 14 23.29 31.73 -29.67
CA SER A 14 22.38 30.78 -30.29
C SER A 14 21.54 30.21 -29.16
N ALA A 15 20.30 30.72 -29.07
CA ALA A 15 19.24 30.02 -28.39
C ALA A 15 19.05 28.64 -29.05
N LEU A 16 18.67 27.65 -28.23
CA LEU A 16 18.24 26.29 -28.60
C LEU A 16 19.35 25.26 -28.84
N SER A 17 19.80 24.59 -27.78
CA SER A 17 19.34 23.22 -27.46
C SER A 17 20.01 22.73 -26.16
N PHE A 18 19.18 22.38 -25.17
CA PHE A 18 19.61 21.75 -23.92
C PHE A 18 19.91 20.26 -24.17
N GLY A 19 21.11 19.77 -23.86
CA GLY A 19 21.40 18.34 -23.77
C GLY A 19 21.60 17.86 -22.31
N GLN A 20 20.96 16.82 -21.79
CA GLN A 20 19.94 15.97 -22.43
C GLN A 20 18.98 15.23 -21.47
N HIS A 21 19.17 15.22 -20.13
CA HIS A 21 18.11 14.82 -19.18
C HIS A 21 18.41 15.20 -17.71
N ALA A 22 17.51 15.96 -17.08
CA ALA A 22 17.48 16.14 -15.63
C ALA A 22 16.04 15.93 -15.14
N SER A 23 15.82 14.94 -14.29
CA SER A 23 14.49 14.69 -13.72
C SER A 23 14.57 14.34 -12.25
N THR A 24 13.58 14.82 -11.52
CA THR A 24 13.34 14.39 -10.14
C THR A 24 12.04 13.61 -10.13
N THR A 25 12.09 12.42 -9.56
CA THR A 25 11.01 11.45 -9.67
C THR A 25 10.65 10.95 -8.28
N ASP A 26 9.38 11.06 -7.92
CA ASP A 26 8.85 10.40 -6.73
C ASP A 26 8.59 8.91 -7.04
N GLY A 27 8.93 8.03 -6.11
CA GLY A 27 8.83 6.59 -6.32
C GLY A 27 9.09 5.78 -5.07
N SER A 28 9.40 4.52 -5.24
CA SER A 28 9.80 3.64 -4.15
C SER A 28 11.03 2.85 -4.54
N GLY A 29 11.92 2.65 -3.58
CA GLY A 29 13.12 1.87 -3.82
C GLY A 29 13.89 1.56 -2.57
N THR A 30 14.99 0.84 -2.75
CA THR A 30 15.95 0.50 -1.72
C THR A 30 17.35 0.75 -2.23
N TYR A 31 18.16 1.39 -1.39
CA TYR A 31 19.61 1.41 -1.54
C TYR A 31 20.22 0.57 -0.43
N GLN A 32 20.87 -0.53 -0.80
CA GLN A 32 21.57 -1.41 0.11
C GLN A 32 23.05 -1.02 0.13
N ASN A 33 23.60 -0.92 1.33
CA ASN A 33 25.03 -0.79 1.56
C ASN A 33 25.49 -1.74 2.68
N PRO A 34 26.82 -1.89 2.92
CA PRO A 34 27.32 -2.71 4.03
C PRO A 34 26.76 -2.33 5.40
N ASP A 35 26.42 -1.05 5.60
CA ASP A 35 25.86 -0.54 6.87
C ASP A 35 24.34 -0.75 7.02
N GLY A 36 23.66 -1.24 5.98
CA GLY A 36 22.22 -1.54 6.02
C GLY A 36 21.42 -1.05 4.81
N ASN A 37 20.09 -1.08 4.96
CA ASN A 37 19.14 -0.74 3.89
C ASN A 37 18.57 0.67 4.07
N VAL A 38 18.49 1.42 2.98
CA VAL A 38 17.90 2.75 2.91
C VAL A 38 16.65 2.68 2.06
N SER A 39 15.50 3.00 2.63
CA SER A 39 14.28 3.18 1.83
C SER A 39 14.39 4.47 1.02
N ILE A 40 14.15 4.40 -0.27
CA ILE A 40 14.14 5.54 -1.21
C ILE A 40 12.68 5.90 -1.50
N ARG A 41 12.36 7.19 -1.45
CA ARG A 41 11.05 7.75 -1.81
C ARG A 41 11.12 8.69 -3.01
N ARG A 42 12.32 9.14 -3.37
CA ARG A 42 12.55 10.02 -4.51
C ARG A 42 13.95 9.81 -5.07
N ALA A 43 14.08 9.89 -6.38
CA ALA A 43 15.35 9.86 -7.08
C ALA A 43 15.46 11.07 -8.03
N THR A 44 16.59 11.76 -7.98
CA THR A 44 16.97 12.80 -8.95
C THR A 44 18.11 12.27 -9.81
N VAL A 45 17.91 12.27 -11.13
CA VAL A 45 18.92 11.87 -12.12
C VAL A 45 19.27 13.10 -12.95
N VAL A 46 20.56 13.41 -13.01
CA VAL A 46 21.11 14.48 -13.85
C VAL A 46 22.19 13.88 -14.74
N MET A 47 21.97 13.93 -16.05
CA MET A 47 22.88 13.41 -17.09
C MET A 47 23.28 14.55 -18.02
N ASN A 48 24.59 14.84 -18.09
CA ASN A 48 25.13 15.92 -18.93
C ASN A 48 25.76 15.41 -20.24
N GLU A 49 26.02 16.33 -21.16
CA GLU A 49 26.58 16.05 -22.49
C GLU A 49 27.99 15.42 -22.45
N ASN A 50 28.74 15.65 -21.37
CA ASN A 50 30.06 15.06 -21.14
C ASN A 50 30.00 13.60 -20.63
N ARG A 51 28.85 12.93 -20.76
CA ARG A 51 28.58 11.57 -20.27
C ARG A 51 28.74 11.41 -18.76
N GLN A 52 28.59 12.49 -17.99
CA GLN A 52 28.63 12.45 -16.53
C GLN A 52 27.21 12.34 -15.96
N LEU A 53 27.08 11.55 -14.91
CA LEU A 53 25.84 11.26 -14.20
C LEU A 53 25.97 11.65 -12.74
N GLN A 54 24.96 12.35 -12.23
CA GLN A 54 24.71 12.52 -10.81
C GLN A 54 23.35 11.90 -10.46
N LEU A 55 23.35 11.02 -9.46
CA LEU A 55 22.17 10.37 -8.92
C LEU A 55 22.02 10.74 -7.45
N THR A 56 20.90 11.36 -7.09
CA THR A 56 20.55 11.67 -5.70
C THR A 56 19.34 10.85 -5.28
N LEU A 57 19.47 10.07 -4.21
CA LEU A 57 18.42 9.23 -3.64
C LEU A 57 17.98 9.86 -2.32
N GLU A 58 16.70 10.18 -2.21
CA GLU A 58 16.11 10.76 -1.00
C GLU A 58 15.13 9.76 -0.39
N GLY A 59 15.18 9.63 0.93
CA GLY A 59 14.64 8.46 1.61
C GLY A 59 14.66 8.59 3.13
N SER A 60 14.99 7.49 3.82
CA SER A 60 15.33 7.52 5.25
C SER A 60 16.64 8.29 5.52
N ARG A 61 17.53 8.36 4.52
CA ARG A 61 18.67 9.29 4.45
C ARG A 61 18.88 9.73 3.00
N ARG A 62 19.56 10.87 2.80
CA ARG A 62 19.95 11.36 1.48
C ARG A 62 21.28 10.75 1.07
N VAL A 63 21.37 10.23 -0.15
CA VAL A 63 22.57 9.63 -0.72
C VAL A 63 22.85 10.26 -2.08
N SER A 64 24.10 10.68 -2.32
CA SER A 64 24.54 11.21 -3.60
C SER A 64 25.62 10.32 -4.21
N LEU A 65 25.40 9.96 -5.47
CA LEU A 65 26.25 9.08 -6.28
C LEU A 65 26.64 9.80 -7.57
N PHE A 66 27.84 9.51 -8.05
CA PHE A 66 28.41 10.14 -9.23
C PHE A 66 29.05 9.10 -10.13
N GLY A 67 29.01 9.32 -11.44
CA GLY A 67 29.77 8.52 -12.38
C GLY A 67 29.43 8.86 -13.82
N THR A 68 29.28 7.85 -14.67
CA THR A 68 29.14 8.02 -16.11
C THR A 68 27.91 7.31 -16.65
N TRP A 69 27.46 7.75 -17.83
CA TRP A 69 26.34 7.14 -18.54
C TRP A 69 26.67 6.94 -20.03
N SER A 70 26.06 5.92 -20.63
CA SER A 70 26.02 5.69 -22.07
C SER A 70 24.56 5.45 -22.50
N ARG A 71 24.19 5.99 -23.67
CA ARG A 71 22.84 5.82 -24.20
C ARG A 71 22.62 4.38 -24.64
N SER A 72 21.53 3.77 -24.19
CA SER A 72 20.97 2.54 -24.74
C SER A 72 19.67 2.90 -25.51
N GLU A 73 19.17 1.97 -26.31
CA GLU A 73 17.97 2.19 -27.13
C GLU A 73 16.73 2.49 -26.24
N ASN A 74 15.79 3.27 -26.77
CA ASN A 74 14.45 3.48 -26.19
C ASN A 74 14.40 4.11 -24.78
N GLY A 75 15.27 5.09 -24.48
CA GLY A 75 15.23 5.85 -23.21
C GLY A 75 15.85 5.12 -22.03
N ARG A 76 16.51 3.98 -22.29
CA ARG A 76 17.35 3.28 -21.33
C ARG A 76 18.78 3.80 -21.40
N TYR A 77 19.45 3.91 -20.27
CA TYR A 77 20.81 4.39 -20.15
C TYR A 77 21.60 3.38 -19.33
N GLU A 78 22.73 2.94 -19.85
CA GLU A 78 23.67 2.16 -19.04
C GLU A 78 24.48 3.14 -18.19
N VAL A 79 24.67 2.81 -16.93
CA VAL A 79 25.29 3.72 -15.97
C VAL A 79 26.35 3.01 -15.14
N SER A 80 27.35 3.78 -14.74
CA SER A 80 28.34 3.40 -13.73
C SER A 80 28.37 4.49 -12.67
N VAL A 81 28.11 4.16 -11.41
CA VAL A 81 28.00 5.14 -10.31
C VAL A 81 28.75 4.69 -9.06
N LYS A 82 29.29 5.63 -8.30
CA LYS A 82 29.97 5.42 -7.01
C LYS A 82 29.65 6.54 -6.02
N THR A 83 29.88 6.30 -4.73
CA THR A 83 29.70 7.36 -3.70
C THR A 83 30.81 8.41 -3.81
N ALA A 84 30.49 9.67 -3.50
CA ALA A 84 31.50 10.75 -3.51
C ALA A 84 32.52 10.63 -2.37
N GLN A 85 32.19 9.90 -1.30
CA GLN A 85 32.96 9.95 -0.05
C GLN A 85 34.10 8.93 0.03
N ASN A 86 34.20 7.95 -0.86
CA ASN A 86 35.25 6.93 -0.77
C ASN A 86 35.64 6.33 -2.13
N ASN A 87 36.90 6.52 -2.53
CA ASN A 87 37.51 5.87 -3.71
C ASN A 87 37.59 4.33 -3.59
N SER A 88 37.31 3.78 -2.41
CA SER A 88 37.22 2.34 -2.14
C SER A 88 35.82 1.75 -2.39
N THR A 89 34.81 2.56 -2.74
CA THR A 89 33.50 2.03 -3.13
C THR A 89 33.60 1.44 -4.54
N PRO A 90 33.35 0.13 -4.75
CA PRO A 90 33.34 -0.43 -6.08
C PRO A 90 32.28 0.27 -6.94
N PRO A 91 32.57 0.55 -8.22
CA PRO A 91 31.57 1.13 -9.11
C PRO A 91 30.38 0.18 -9.23
N MET A 92 29.19 0.69 -8.99
CA MET A 92 27.95 0.00 -9.30
C MET A 92 27.62 0.26 -10.76
N THR A 93 27.31 -0.79 -11.51
CA THR A 93 26.92 -0.70 -12.91
C THR A 93 25.50 -1.20 -13.10
N GLY A 94 24.79 -0.68 -14.10
CA GLY A 94 23.43 -1.11 -14.36
C GLY A 94 22.70 -0.17 -15.30
N GLN A 95 21.39 -0.04 -15.11
CA GLN A 95 20.50 0.62 -16.06
C GLN A 95 19.62 1.65 -15.35
N ILE A 96 19.47 2.82 -15.98
CA ILE A 96 18.44 3.81 -15.67
C ILE A 96 17.50 3.88 -16.86
N ASP A 97 16.22 3.62 -16.62
CA ASP A 97 15.15 3.79 -17.61
C ASP A 97 14.49 5.15 -17.36
N VAL A 98 14.56 6.03 -18.35
CA VAL A 98 13.91 7.34 -18.35
C VAL A 98 12.79 7.30 -19.37
N GLY A 99 11.56 7.50 -18.91
CA GLY A 99 10.41 7.57 -19.80
C GLY A 99 10.43 8.85 -20.61
N ASN A 100 10.43 8.76 -21.94
CA ASN A 100 10.27 9.86 -22.93
C ASN A 100 10.76 11.25 -22.48
N GLY A 101 11.92 11.32 -21.81
CA GLY A 101 12.53 12.57 -21.36
C GLY A 101 11.92 13.26 -20.12
N THR A 102 10.91 12.69 -19.46
CA THR A 102 10.12 13.34 -18.39
C THR A 102 10.53 12.91 -16.98
N TYR A 103 10.62 11.60 -16.72
CA TYR A 103 10.95 11.09 -15.37
C TYR A 103 11.63 9.73 -15.41
N VAL A 104 12.32 9.39 -14.32
CA VAL A 104 12.99 8.12 -14.12
C VAL A 104 11.95 7.02 -13.90
N ARG A 105 11.80 6.07 -14.81
CA ARG A 105 10.90 4.92 -14.61
C ARG A 105 11.50 3.89 -13.69
N ARG A 106 12.80 3.63 -13.84
CA ARG A 106 13.50 2.60 -13.08
C ARG A 106 14.98 2.91 -12.93
N ILE A 107 15.55 2.55 -11.78
CA ILE A 107 17.00 2.48 -11.56
C ILE A 107 17.28 1.10 -11.02
N ASN A 108 18.12 0.35 -11.73
CA ASN A 108 18.62 -0.94 -11.30
C ASN A 108 20.14 -0.94 -11.47
N VAL A 109 20.88 -0.76 -10.39
CA VAL A 109 22.35 -0.65 -10.43
C VAL A 109 22.94 -1.43 -9.27
N ALA A 110 23.93 -2.28 -9.54
CA ALA A 110 24.59 -3.12 -8.54
C ALA A 110 26.09 -3.19 -8.79
N SER A 111 26.88 -3.47 -7.75
CA SER A 111 28.31 -3.76 -7.93
C SER A 111 28.51 -5.09 -8.68
N ALA A 112 29.44 -5.13 -9.62
CA ALA A 112 29.85 -6.37 -10.27
C ALA A 112 30.38 -7.37 -9.22
N GLU A 113 30.07 -8.64 -9.42
CA GLU A 113 30.24 -9.73 -8.45
C GLU A 113 31.59 -9.72 -7.70
N GLY A 114 31.51 -9.91 -6.38
CA GLY A 114 32.64 -9.98 -5.47
C GLY A 114 32.35 -9.27 -4.16
N ASN A 115 31.77 -9.97 -3.18
CA ASN A 115 31.64 -9.61 -1.76
C ASN A 115 31.05 -8.24 -1.33
N PHE A 116 30.64 -7.36 -2.25
CA PHE A 116 30.14 -6.03 -1.90
C PHE A 116 28.60 -5.95 -2.02
N ARG A 117 27.94 -5.59 -0.90
CA ARG A 117 26.49 -5.48 -0.76
C ARG A 117 25.95 -4.12 -1.24
N TRP A 118 26.36 -3.61 -2.40
CA TRP A 118 25.84 -2.34 -2.92
C TRP A 118 24.84 -2.58 -4.05
N ASN A 119 23.59 -2.17 -3.82
CA ASN A 119 22.51 -2.33 -4.79
C ASN A 119 21.52 -1.17 -4.69
N ILE A 120 21.06 -0.68 -5.82
CA ILE A 120 20.00 0.32 -5.96
C ILE A 120 18.90 -0.29 -6.81
N SER A 121 17.72 -0.38 -6.23
CA SER A 121 16.48 -0.69 -6.94
C SER A 121 15.50 0.43 -6.67
N PHE A 122 15.07 1.16 -7.70
CA PHE A 122 14.09 2.23 -7.57
C PHE A 122 13.12 2.18 -8.74
N VAL A 123 11.83 2.36 -8.46
CA VAL A 123 10.76 2.46 -9.43
C VAL A 123 10.09 3.82 -9.27
N GLY A 124 10.13 4.60 -10.33
CA GLY A 124 9.56 5.94 -10.36
C GLY A 124 8.10 5.92 -10.79
N THR A 125 7.30 6.71 -10.08
CA THR A 125 5.85 6.75 -10.23
C THR A 125 5.35 8.01 -10.94
N ARG A 126 6.09 9.12 -10.83
CA ARG A 126 5.85 10.39 -11.54
C ARG A 126 7.01 11.37 -11.37
N GLU A 127 7.02 12.44 -12.16
CA GLU A 127 7.79 13.65 -11.84
C GLU A 127 7.42 14.18 -10.44
N SER A 128 8.43 14.57 -9.66
CA SER A 128 8.24 15.15 -8.34
C SER A 128 7.64 16.56 -8.45
N THR A 129 6.49 16.79 -7.84
CA THR A 129 5.80 18.10 -7.79
C THR A 129 6.27 18.98 -6.63
N GLY A 130 7.21 18.50 -5.81
CA GLY A 130 7.85 19.30 -4.78
C GLY A 130 8.87 20.24 -5.42
N ASN A 131 8.83 21.52 -5.02
CA ASN A 131 9.77 22.57 -5.42
C ASN A 131 11.19 21.97 -5.59
N PRO A 132 11.75 21.91 -6.80
CA PRO A 132 13.14 21.53 -6.93
C PRO A 132 13.89 22.62 -6.18
N THR A 133 14.56 22.29 -5.07
CA THR A 133 15.75 23.07 -4.73
C THR A 133 16.65 22.92 -5.93
N ASN A 134 16.58 23.94 -6.76
CA ASN A 134 17.21 24.10 -8.03
C ASN A 134 18.65 23.56 -7.97
N PRO A 135 19.04 22.56 -8.77
CA PRO A 135 20.44 22.16 -8.84
C PRO A 135 21.31 23.14 -9.64
N THR A 136 20.76 24.21 -10.23
CA THR A 136 21.59 25.24 -10.86
C THR A 136 21.84 26.39 -9.88
N ASN A 137 23.02 26.35 -9.24
CA ASN A 137 23.90 27.44 -8.80
C ASN A 137 23.32 28.69 -8.07
N PRO A 138 23.97 29.20 -7.00
CA PRO A 138 23.42 30.20 -6.08
C PRO A 138 23.67 31.62 -6.61
N THR A 139 22.61 32.39 -6.83
CA THR A 139 22.46 33.82 -6.50
C THR A 139 21.23 34.36 -7.22
N ASN A 140 20.54 35.27 -6.52
CA ASN A 140 19.51 36.20 -7.02
C ASN A 140 18.04 35.82 -6.74
N PRO A 141 17.44 36.37 -5.66
CA PRO A 141 16.04 36.17 -5.29
C PRO A 141 15.19 37.31 -5.87
N THR A 142 14.43 37.06 -6.94
CA THR A 142 13.18 37.77 -7.32
C THR A 142 12.80 37.45 -8.77
N ASN A 143 11.88 36.51 -9.02
CA ASN A 143 10.93 36.67 -10.13
C ASN A 143 9.72 35.71 -10.01
N PRO A 144 8.48 36.23 -9.91
CA PRO A 144 7.24 35.44 -9.88
C PRO A 144 6.61 35.35 -11.28
N THR A 145 6.40 34.14 -11.82
CA THR A 145 5.40 33.89 -12.88
C THR A 145 5.11 32.39 -12.97
N ASN A 146 4.03 31.96 -12.30
CA ASN A 146 3.44 30.64 -12.46
C ASN A 146 2.30 30.75 -13.51
N PRO A 147 2.35 30.06 -14.66
CA PRO A 147 1.23 30.04 -15.58
C PRO A 147 0.14 29.11 -15.05
N ASN A 148 -1.07 29.66 -14.92
CA ASN A 148 -2.32 28.95 -14.61
C ASN A 148 -2.47 27.63 -15.38
N LEU A 149 -2.71 26.52 -14.65
CA LEU A 149 -3.38 25.33 -15.19
C LEU A 149 -4.89 25.41 -14.86
N PRO A 150 -5.79 25.26 -15.84
CA PRO A 150 -7.23 25.35 -15.61
C PRO A 150 -7.79 24.00 -15.11
N GLY A 151 -8.59 24.05 -14.05
CA GLY A 151 -9.45 22.94 -13.63
C GLY A 151 -9.46 22.68 -12.13
N ALA A 152 -10.35 23.41 -11.43
CA ALA A 152 -10.95 23.18 -10.10
C ALA A 152 -10.18 22.40 -9.01
N PRO A 153 -10.27 22.83 -7.73
CA PRO A 153 -9.64 22.13 -6.62
C PRO A 153 -10.13 20.68 -6.58
N ILE A 154 -9.21 19.73 -6.75
CA ILE A 154 -9.42 18.33 -6.36
C ILE A 154 -9.74 18.40 -4.85
N ASP A 155 -10.86 17.86 -4.39
CA ASP A 155 -11.09 17.69 -2.96
C ASP A 155 -9.92 16.86 -2.42
N VAL A 156 -9.06 17.52 -1.67
CA VAL A 156 -7.75 17.01 -1.25
C VAL A 156 -7.97 15.96 -0.16
N LEU A 157 -8.44 14.78 -0.54
CA LEU A 157 -8.68 13.65 0.35
C LEU A 157 -7.35 13.11 0.88
N ARG A 158 -7.28 12.95 2.21
CA ARG A 158 -6.23 12.19 2.87
C ARG A 158 -6.85 11.34 3.96
N PHE A 159 -6.85 10.04 3.75
CA PHE A 159 -7.28 9.08 4.75
C PHE A 159 -6.53 7.77 4.53
N THR A 160 -6.37 7.03 5.63
CA THR A 160 -5.93 5.64 5.58
C THR A 160 -7.00 4.84 6.30
N ASP A 161 -7.56 3.84 5.64
CA ASP A 161 -8.55 2.93 6.19
C ASP A 161 -8.15 1.49 5.89
N ALA A 162 -8.56 0.56 6.74
CA ALA A 162 -8.28 -0.86 6.57
C ALA A 162 -9.54 -1.70 6.82
N PRO A 163 -10.61 -1.50 6.03
CA PRO A 163 -11.88 -2.18 6.26
C PRO A 163 -11.73 -3.69 6.10
N ARG A 164 -12.44 -4.41 6.95
CA ARG A 164 -12.64 -5.85 6.87
C ARG A 164 -14.03 -6.14 6.33
N GLY A 165 -14.16 -7.22 5.59
CA GLY A 165 -15.34 -7.45 4.78
C GLY A 165 -15.23 -8.71 3.94
N ASN A 166 -15.97 -8.73 2.84
CA ASN A 166 -15.87 -9.80 1.86
C ASN A 166 -15.74 -9.20 0.46
N GLY A 167 -14.93 -9.86 -0.34
CA GLY A 167 -14.66 -9.49 -1.70
C GLY A 167 -14.17 -10.66 -2.51
N ASP A 168 -14.13 -10.44 -3.82
CA ASP A 168 -13.63 -11.41 -4.77
C ASP A 168 -12.56 -10.74 -5.63
N TRP A 169 -11.50 -11.48 -5.90
CA TRP A 169 -10.46 -11.12 -6.86
C TRP A 169 -10.38 -12.18 -7.94
N GLN A 170 -10.26 -11.73 -9.19
CA GLN A 170 -9.95 -12.56 -10.34
C GLN A 170 -8.84 -11.94 -11.18
N TYR A 171 -7.78 -12.70 -11.47
CA TYR A 171 -6.71 -12.32 -12.39
C TYR A 171 -5.96 -13.59 -12.87
N LEU A 172 -5.58 -13.66 -14.16
CA LEU A 172 -4.88 -14.82 -14.76
C LEU A 172 -5.57 -16.17 -14.52
N GLY A 173 -6.91 -16.20 -14.52
CA GLY A 173 -7.68 -17.42 -14.22
C GLY A 173 -7.69 -17.82 -12.74
N SER A 174 -6.85 -17.20 -11.89
CA SER A 174 -6.90 -17.35 -10.44
C SER A 174 -8.10 -16.60 -9.87
N ARG A 175 -8.72 -17.17 -8.85
CA ARG A 175 -9.77 -16.55 -8.03
C ARG A 175 -9.42 -16.68 -6.56
N ALA A 176 -9.61 -15.62 -5.79
CA ALA A 176 -9.49 -15.69 -4.34
C ALA A 176 -10.50 -14.77 -3.66
N SER A 177 -10.93 -15.17 -2.46
CA SER A 177 -11.73 -14.33 -1.57
C SER A 177 -10.83 -13.31 -0.87
N LEU A 178 -11.34 -12.11 -0.70
CA LEU A 178 -10.70 -10.99 -0.05
C LEU A 178 -11.44 -10.67 1.25
N ASN A 179 -10.76 -10.75 2.38
CA ASN A 179 -11.38 -10.47 3.67
C ASN A 179 -11.04 -9.07 4.19
N ARG A 180 -10.12 -8.39 3.51
CA ARG A 180 -9.62 -7.07 3.89
C ARG A 180 -9.01 -6.35 2.70
N VAL A 181 -9.03 -5.03 2.79
CA VAL A 181 -8.21 -4.13 1.99
C VAL A 181 -7.67 -3.01 2.88
N THR A 182 -6.43 -2.59 2.68
CA THR A 182 -5.92 -1.32 3.19
C THR A 182 -6.01 -0.30 2.06
N VAL A 183 -6.71 0.80 2.31
CA VAL A 183 -6.90 1.91 1.38
C VAL A 183 -6.18 3.13 1.92
N ASP A 184 -5.19 3.62 1.17
CA ASP A 184 -4.46 4.84 1.51
C ASP A 184 -4.65 5.88 0.41
N ALA A 185 -5.43 6.92 0.69
CA ALA A 185 -5.66 8.06 -0.19
C ALA A 185 -4.79 9.24 0.26
N GLN A 186 -4.11 9.86 -0.70
CA GLN A 186 -3.15 10.92 -0.49
C GLN A 186 -3.59 12.21 -1.18
N ARG A 187 -3.20 13.34 -0.58
CA ARG A 187 -3.57 14.70 -1.02
C ARG A 187 -3.22 15.04 -2.47
N ASP A 188 -2.35 14.25 -3.07
CA ASP A 188 -1.84 14.43 -4.43
C ASP A 188 -2.69 13.70 -5.50
N GLY A 189 -3.86 13.19 -5.13
CA GLY A 189 -4.73 12.43 -6.03
C GLY A 189 -4.39 10.95 -6.11
N ARG A 190 -3.38 10.45 -5.39
CA ARG A 190 -3.02 9.03 -5.37
C ARG A 190 -3.88 8.27 -4.38
N ILE A 191 -4.31 7.07 -4.75
CA ILE A 191 -4.91 6.10 -3.85
C ILE A 191 -4.30 4.73 -4.07
N SER A 192 -4.01 4.01 -2.99
CA SER A 192 -3.51 2.64 -3.09
C SER A 192 -4.38 1.66 -2.31
N PHE A 193 -4.51 0.47 -2.88
CA PHE A 193 -5.27 -0.64 -2.32
C PHE A 193 -4.30 -1.79 -2.10
N GLU A 194 -4.05 -2.15 -0.84
CA GLU A 194 -3.24 -3.29 -0.48
C GLU A 194 -4.14 -4.40 0.05
N PHE A 195 -4.12 -5.55 -0.60
CA PHE A 195 -4.92 -6.70 -0.23
C PHE A 195 -4.00 -7.71 0.48
N PRO A 196 -4.13 -7.87 1.81
CA PRO A 196 -3.41 -8.91 2.52
C PRO A 196 -4.06 -10.27 2.25
N GLY A 197 -3.26 -11.34 2.21
CA GLY A 197 -3.73 -12.70 1.95
C GLY A 197 -2.74 -13.53 1.15
N ILE A 198 -3.22 -14.68 0.63
CA ILE A 198 -2.42 -15.71 -0.06
C ILE A 198 -1.64 -15.14 -1.25
N SER A 199 -2.18 -14.13 -1.93
CA SER A 199 -1.56 -13.55 -3.13
C SER A 199 -1.13 -12.10 -2.95
N ARG A 200 -0.85 -11.66 -1.70
CA ARG A 200 -0.59 -10.26 -1.29
C ARG A 200 -0.20 -9.36 -2.48
N PHE A 201 -1.13 -8.49 -2.86
CA PHE A 201 -0.93 -7.60 -4.01
C PHE A 201 -1.36 -6.18 -3.67
N LYS A 202 -0.73 -5.24 -4.37
CA LYS A 202 -1.02 -3.81 -4.28
C LYS A 202 -1.50 -3.31 -5.63
N ILE A 203 -2.50 -2.44 -5.60
CA ILE A 203 -2.97 -1.66 -6.74
C ILE A 203 -2.78 -0.18 -6.41
N VAL A 204 -2.38 0.60 -7.40
CA VAL A 204 -2.28 2.04 -7.29
C VAL A 204 -3.11 2.67 -8.39
N ALA A 205 -3.88 3.67 -7.99
CA ALA A 205 -4.77 4.41 -8.85
C ALA A 205 -4.69 5.91 -8.56
N ARG A 206 -5.22 6.72 -9.48
CA ARG A 206 -5.52 8.13 -9.23
C ARG A 206 -7.00 8.25 -8.94
N TYR A 207 -7.36 9.00 -7.92
CA TYR A 207 -8.76 9.35 -7.71
C TYR A 207 -9.09 10.67 -8.39
N SER A 208 -10.30 10.73 -8.93
CA SER A 208 -10.87 11.95 -9.51
C SER A 208 -11.77 12.66 -8.50
N ARG A 209 -12.39 13.77 -8.91
CA ARG A 209 -13.30 14.54 -8.07
C ARG A 209 -14.38 13.62 -7.47
N LEU A 210 -14.58 13.75 -6.17
CA LEU A 210 -15.61 13.05 -5.43
C LEU A 210 -17.00 13.36 -5.99
N ARG A 211 -17.86 12.34 -6.08
CA ARG A 211 -19.23 12.42 -6.58
C ARG A 211 -20.19 11.93 -5.49
N GLY A 212 -20.66 12.83 -4.64
CA GLY A 212 -21.37 12.45 -3.41
C GLY A 212 -20.45 11.63 -2.51
N ASP A 213 -20.89 10.47 -2.01
CA ASP A 213 -20.06 9.58 -1.18
C ASP A 213 -19.20 8.60 -2.01
N THR A 214 -18.97 8.91 -3.29
CA THR A 214 -18.32 7.99 -4.24
C THR A 214 -17.08 8.61 -4.87
N LEU A 215 -15.98 7.86 -4.85
CA LEU A 215 -14.67 8.26 -5.36
C LEU A 215 -14.30 7.42 -6.59
N PRO A 216 -14.41 7.97 -7.82
CA PRO A 216 -13.97 7.27 -9.02
C PRO A 216 -12.44 7.25 -9.11
N VAL A 217 -11.88 6.12 -9.51
CA VAL A 217 -10.43 5.91 -9.59
C VAL A 217 -9.99 5.36 -10.95
N GLU A 218 -8.79 5.71 -11.37
CA GLU A 218 -8.13 5.23 -12.59
C GLU A 218 -6.83 4.50 -12.22
N ILE A 219 -6.77 3.22 -12.54
CA ILE A 219 -5.73 2.28 -12.14
C ILE A 219 -4.59 2.33 -13.15
N TYR A 220 -3.36 2.46 -12.66
CA TYR A 220 -2.15 2.53 -13.50
C TYR A 220 -1.01 1.64 -13.00
N GLU A 221 -1.16 0.98 -11.84
CA GLU A 221 -0.17 0.04 -11.29
C GLU A 221 -0.90 -1.07 -10.54
N GLY A 222 -0.41 -2.31 -10.65
CA GLY A 222 -0.99 -3.45 -9.94
C GLY A 222 -0.24 -4.75 -10.20
N PHE A 223 -0.34 -5.70 -9.26
CA PHE A 223 0.06 -7.10 -9.44
C PHE A 223 1.54 -7.37 -9.80
N GLY A 224 2.42 -6.36 -9.76
CA GLY A 224 3.78 -6.47 -10.29
C GLY A 224 3.85 -6.62 -11.83
N ALA A 225 2.72 -6.38 -12.51
CA ALA A 225 2.53 -6.55 -13.95
C ALA A 225 2.93 -5.30 -14.76
N ARG A 226 3.10 -5.46 -16.08
CA ARG A 226 3.29 -4.35 -17.04
C ARG A 226 1.92 -3.96 -17.64
N ASP A 227 1.87 -2.77 -18.24
CA ASP A 227 0.70 -2.27 -18.97
C ASP A 227 -0.64 -2.32 -18.20
N VAL A 228 -0.58 -2.03 -16.90
CA VAL A 228 -1.76 -2.00 -16.04
C VAL A 228 -2.62 -0.78 -16.37
N ARG A 229 -3.88 -1.03 -16.71
CA ARG A 229 -4.88 0.01 -16.94
C ARG A 229 -6.21 -0.44 -16.39
N GLY A 230 -6.95 0.45 -15.78
CA GLY A 230 -8.27 0.11 -15.28
C GLY A 230 -9.01 1.29 -14.71
N THR A 231 -10.23 1.04 -14.29
CA THR A 231 -11.05 2.01 -13.60
C THR A 231 -11.71 1.35 -12.40
N GLY A 232 -12.15 2.16 -11.47
CA GLY A 232 -12.86 1.68 -10.32
C GLY A 232 -13.64 2.74 -9.62
N VAL A 233 -14.33 2.30 -8.58
CA VAL A 233 -15.18 3.13 -7.76
C VAL A 233 -14.99 2.71 -6.31
N VAL A 234 -14.77 3.68 -5.43
CA VAL A 234 -14.69 3.48 -3.98
C VAL A 234 -15.85 4.24 -3.36
N SER A 235 -16.75 3.54 -2.68
CA SER A 235 -17.81 4.16 -1.88
C SER A 235 -17.31 4.40 -0.46
N LEU A 236 -17.49 5.62 0.02
CA LEU A 236 -17.02 6.08 1.32
C LEU A 236 -18.19 6.33 2.27
N THR A 237 -17.90 6.48 3.56
CA THR A 237 -18.84 7.10 4.51
C THR A 237 -19.04 8.59 4.19
N ARG A 238 -20.12 9.19 4.70
CA ARG A 238 -20.47 10.61 4.47
C ARG A 238 -19.41 11.61 4.95
N ASP A 239 -18.61 11.23 5.94
CA ASP A 239 -17.46 12.02 6.41
C ASP A 239 -16.17 11.76 5.60
N HIS A 240 -16.25 10.88 4.60
CA HIS A 240 -15.17 10.48 3.68
C HIS A 240 -13.91 9.94 4.36
N THR A 241 -14.05 9.36 5.55
CA THR A 241 -12.92 8.80 6.30
C THR A 241 -12.82 7.28 6.22
N LYS A 242 -13.92 6.58 5.88
CA LYS A 242 -13.99 5.11 5.82
C LYS A 242 -14.49 4.61 4.47
N VAL A 243 -14.05 3.41 4.09
CA VAL A 243 -14.38 2.74 2.83
C VAL A 243 -15.44 1.67 3.07
N LEU A 244 -16.61 1.85 2.47
CA LEU A 244 -17.75 0.93 2.56
C LEU A 244 -17.70 -0.16 1.48
N ARG A 245 -17.29 0.20 0.27
CA ARG A 245 -17.24 -0.69 -0.89
C ARG A 245 -16.17 -0.23 -1.86
N LEU A 246 -15.57 -1.16 -2.58
CA LEU A 246 -14.79 -0.86 -3.77
C LEU A 246 -15.10 -1.84 -4.89
N THR A 247 -14.94 -1.37 -6.12
CA THR A 247 -15.02 -2.20 -7.32
C THR A 247 -13.97 -1.69 -8.29
N LEU A 248 -13.03 -2.56 -8.68
CA LEU A 248 -11.89 -2.24 -9.55
C LEU A 248 -11.90 -3.20 -10.73
N ASN A 249 -11.75 -2.68 -11.94
CA ASN A 249 -11.75 -3.45 -13.18
C ASN A 249 -10.64 -2.96 -14.09
N GLY A 250 -10.01 -3.86 -14.82
CA GLY A 250 -9.02 -3.45 -15.80
C GLY A 250 -8.32 -4.59 -16.49
N THR A 251 -7.15 -4.26 -17.05
CA THR A 251 -6.23 -5.17 -17.68
C THR A 251 -4.83 -4.98 -17.11
N ALA A 252 -4.09 -6.06 -16.95
CA ALA A 252 -2.67 -6.09 -16.59
C ALA A 252 -2.01 -7.18 -17.45
N ASP A 253 -0.87 -6.90 -18.07
CA ASP A 253 -0.22 -7.79 -19.06
C ASP A 253 -1.18 -8.33 -20.15
N GLY A 254 -2.13 -7.50 -20.60
CA GLY A 254 -3.16 -7.88 -21.57
C GLY A 254 -4.28 -8.79 -21.03
N GLN A 255 -4.26 -9.13 -19.74
CA GLN A 255 -5.21 -10.02 -19.08
C GLN A 255 -6.18 -9.23 -18.19
N ARG A 256 -7.46 -9.58 -18.22
CA ARG A 256 -8.48 -8.88 -17.44
C ARG A 256 -8.36 -9.21 -15.95
N PHE A 257 -8.58 -8.20 -15.11
CA PHE A 257 -8.79 -8.39 -13.68
C PHE A 257 -10.10 -7.73 -13.24
N ASN A 258 -10.72 -8.33 -12.24
CA ASN A 258 -11.87 -7.78 -11.52
C ASN A 258 -11.61 -7.95 -10.02
N ILE A 259 -11.90 -6.90 -9.26
CA ILE A 259 -11.90 -6.92 -7.81
C ILE A 259 -13.18 -6.27 -7.32
N SER A 260 -13.87 -6.93 -6.41
CA SER A 260 -14.96 -6.33 -5.65
C SER A 260 -14.71 -6.57 -4.16
N PHE A 261 -15.08 -5.61 -3.32
CA PHE A 261 -15.00 -5.75 -1.87
C PHE A 261 -16.05 -4.88 -1.20
N ILE A 262 -16.67 -5.39 -0.14
CA ILE A 262 -17.72 -4.72 0.65
C ILE A 262 -17.37 -4.88 2.13
N GLN A 263 -17.31 -3.76 2.85
CA GLN A 263 -17.09 -3.72 4.30
C GLN A 263 -18.23 -4.40 5.07
N GLY A 264 -17.92 -4.99 6.23
CA GLY A 264 -18.93 -5.47 7.18
C GLY A 264 -19.59 -6.78 6.76
N ARG A 265 -19.04 -7.46 5.76
CA ARG A 265 -19.49 -8.79 5.29
C ARG A 265 -18.44 -9.87 5.55
N LEU A 266 -17.65 -9.74 6.60
CA LEU A 266 -16.63 -10.72 6.94
C LEU A 266 -17.28 -12.09 7.20
N ALA A 267 -16.82 -13.12 6.49
CA ALA A 267 -17.23 -14.49 6.74
C ALA A 267 -16.13 -15.23 7.52
N ILE A 268 -16.49 -15.79 8.66
CA ILE A 268 -15.60 -16.62 9.48
C ILE A 268 -16.26 -17.98 9.68
N ASN A 269 -15.48 -19.03 9.53
CA ASN A 269 -15.85 -20.36 9.97
C ASN A 269 -14.57 -21.05 10.47
N GLN A 270 -14.32 -20.97 11.76
CA GLN A 270 -13.07 -21.43 12.37
C GLN A 270 -13.36 -22.37 13.53
N ASN A 271 -12.73 -23.54 13.52
CA ASN A 271 -12.60 -24.39 14.70
C ASN A 271 -11.37 -23.94 15.47
N VAL A 272 -11.56 -23.51 16.72
CA VAL A 272 -10.47 -23.05 17.58
C VAL A 272 -10.33 -23.92 18.80
N GLN A 273 -9.08 -24.18 19.16
CA GLN A 273 -8.71 -24.86 20.40
C GLN A 273 -8.22 -23.83 21.41
N GLY A 274 -8.54 -24.05 22.68
CA GLY A 274 -8.25 -23.07 23.70
C GLY A 274 -8.73 -23.49 25.08
N SER A 275 -9.08 -22.49 25.88
CA SER A 275 -9.66 -22.69 27.19
C SER A 275 -10.67 -21.60 27.48
N GLY A 276 -11.82 -22.01 27.98
CA GLY A 276 -12.92 -21.13 28.34
C GLY A 276 -13.84 -21.75 29.38
N THR A 277 -14.77 -20.94 29.85
CA THR A 277 -15.82 -21.35 30.77
C THR A 277 -17.17 -20.95 30.19
N ALA A 278 -18.15 -21.83 30.34
CA ALA A 278 -19.52 -21.53 29.98
C ALA A 278 -20.46 -21.78 31.14
N GLU A 279 -21.18 -20.75 31.56
CA GLU A 279 -22.05 -20.78 32.73
C GLU A 279 -23.44 -20.23 32.37
N VAL A 280 -24.48 -20.93 32.82
CA VAL A 280 -25.86 -20.46 32.78
C VAL A 280 -26.49 -20.75 34.14
N GLY A 281 -27.05 -19.73 34.78
CA GLY A 281 -27.52 -19.82 36.16
C GLY A 281 -26.36 -19.88 37.17
N ARG A 282 -26.69 -20.10 38.45
CA ARG A 282 -25.74 -19.87 39.56
C ARG A 282 -24.72 -20.98 39.84
N ASN A 283 -24.83 -22.18 39.25
CA ASN A 283 -24.15 -23.38 39.80
C ASN A 283 -23.70 -24.42 38.77
N ASN A 284 -23.50 -24.09 37.50
CA ASN A 284 -23.02 -25.11 36.54
C ASN A 284 -22.03 -24.57 35.50
N PRO A 285 -20.83 -24.13 35.94
CA PRO A 285 -19.77 -23.76 35.02
C PRO A 285 -19.24 -25.01 34.30
N GLN A 286 -19.39 -25.02 32.99
CA GLN A 286 -18.83 -26.03 32.10
C GLN A 286 -17.50 -25.54 31.52
N ARG A 287 -16.47 -26.38 31.51
CA ARG A 287 -15.23 -26.09 30.79
C ARG A 287 -15.43 -26.29 29.29
N VAL A 288 -14.85 -25.38 28.50
CA VAL A 288 -14.83 -25.44 27.03
C VAL A 288 -13.38 -25.40 26.57
N TYR A 289 -12.97 -26.39 25.78
CA TYR A 289 -11.62 -26.59 25.25
C TYR A 289 -11.55 -26.38 23.74
N ALA A 290 -12.69 -26.50 23.05
CA ALA A 290 -12.78 -26.21 21.62
C ALA A 290 -14.13 -25.63 21.26
N ALA A 291 -14.11 -24.64 20.37
CA ALA A 291 -15.31 -23.99 19.87
C ALA A 291 -15.21 -23.77 18.36
N GLN A 292 -16.34 -23.86 17.67
CA GLN A 292 -16.50 -23.37 16.32
C GLN A 292 -17.13 -21.99 16.36
N VAL A 293 -16.47 -21.02 15.73
CA VAL A 293 -16.96 -19.65 15.58
C VAL A 293 -17.32 -19.44 14.12
N ILE A 294 -18.58 -19.09 13.89
CA ILE A 294 -19.14 -18.80 12.59
C ILE A 294 -19.67 -17.37 12.60
N LEU A 295 -19.16 -16.54 11.69
CA LEU A 295 -19.75 -15.25 11.35
C LEU A 295 -20.16 -15.31 9.90
N ASP A 296 -21.41 -14.99 9.59
CA ASP A 296 -21.86 -14.91 8.22
C ASP A 296 -21.88 -13.47 7.70
N GLN A 297 -22.03 -13.35 6.38
CA GLN A 297 -22.05 -12.06 5.69
C GLN A 297 -23.35 -11.26 5.89
N GLN A 298 -24.37 -11.88 6.50
CA GLN A 298 -25.68 -11.29 6.77
C GLN A 298 -25.73 -10.64 8.16
N GLY A 299 -24.62 -10.71 8.91
CA GLY A 299 -24.52 -10.16 10.26
C GLY A 299 -25.03 -11.14 11.31
N LEU A 300 -25.16 -12.44 11.01
CA LEU A 300 -25.49 -13.48 11.99
C LEU A 300 -24.23 -14.21 12.44
N PHE A 301 -24.21 -14.61 13.71
CA PHE A 301 -23.16 -15.46 14.24
C PHE A 301 -23.72 -16.73 14.88
N THR A 302 -22.87 -17.76 14.90
CA THR A 302 -23.04 -18.96 15.70
C THR A 302 -21.72 -19.26 16.41
N ILE A 303 -21.77 -19.45 17.73
CA ILE A 303 -20.65 -20.00 18.50
C ILE A 303 -21.13 -21.30 19.14
N ARG A 304 -20.43 -22.40 18.88
CA ARG A 304 -20.77 -23.70 19.45
C ARG A 304 -19.55 -24.45 19.95
N GLY A 305 -19.71 -25.17 21.05
CA GLY A 305 -18.71 -26.11 21.54
C GLY A 305 -18.53 -27.28 20.58
N THR A 306 -17.29 -27.70 20.34
CA THR A 306 -16.96 -28.87 19.50
C THR A 306 -16.30 -30.00 20.29
N ASP A 307 -16.23 -29.85 21.61
CA ASP A 307 -15.60 -30.75 22.58
C ASP A 307 -16.63 -31.52 23.43
N GLY A 308 -17.88 -31.57 22.98
CA GLY A 308 -18.99 -32.14 23.73
C GLY A 308 -19.62 -31.17 24.75
N SER A 309 -19.16 -29.92 24.82
CA SER A 309 -19.87 -28.90 25.60
C SER A 309 -21.23 -28.54 25.01
N ASN A 310 -22.18 -28.16 25.87
CA ASN A 310 -23.53 -27.76 25.46
C ASN A 310 -23.60 -26.30 24.98
N LEU A 311 -22.44 -25.64 24.80
CA LEU A 311 -22.36 -24.29 24.29
C LEU A 311 -22.91 -24.24 22.85
N HIS A 312 -23.98 -23.49 22.65
CA HIS A 312 -24.49 -23.15 21.34
C HIS A 312 -25.28 -21.85 21.45
N VAL A 313 -24.75 -20.80 20.84
CA VAL A 313 -25.25 -19.44 20.93
C VAL A 313 -25.36 -18.85 19.55
N ASN A 314 -26.50 -18.22 19.27
CA ASN A 314 -26.76 -17.52 18.03
C ASN A 314 -27.11 -16.06 18.30
N GLY A 315 -26.89 -15.22 17.31
CA GLY A 315 -27.22 -13.81 17.40
C GLY A 315 -26.77 -13.02 16.20
N THR A 316 -26.69 -11.70 16.38
CA THR A 316 -26.20 -10.78 15.35
C THR A 316 -24.84 -10.22 15.72
N TRP A 317 -24.03 -9.89 14.73
CA TRP A 317 -22.71 -9.29 14.94
C TRP A 317 -22.54 -7.98 14.16
N THR A 318 -21.75 -7.08 14.73
CA THR A 318 -21.28 -5.85 14.08
C THR A 318 -19.80 -5.67 14.35
N GLU A 319 -19.04 -5.17 13.37
CA GLU A 319 -17.64 -4.81 13.61
C GLU A 319 -17.55 -3.33 13.98
N ASP A 320 -17.25 -3.06 15.24
CA ASP A 320 -17.19 -1.69 15.76
C ASP A 320 -15.84 -1.02 15.43
N ARG A 321 -14.77 -1.81 15.48
CA ARG A 321 -13.39 -1.41 15.16
C ARG A 321 -12.59 -2.63 14.69
N ALA A 322 -11.53 -2.40 13.93
CA ALA A 322 -10.76 -3.47 13.29
C ALA A 322 -10.35 -4.58 14.28
N GLY A 323 -10.86 -5.79 14.04
CA GLY A 323 -10.56 -6.97 14.86
C GLY A 323 -11.34 -7.08 16.16
N VAL A 324 -12.29 -6.18 16.44
CA VAL A 324 -13.18 -6.26 17.61
C VAL A 324 -14.62 -6.22 17.13
N ILE A 325 -15.30 -7.35 17.31
CA ILE A 325 -16.65 -7.60 16.85
C ILE A 325 -17.58 -7.60 18.04
N THR A 326 -18.63 -6.79 18.00
CA THR A 326 -19.70 -6.80 18.99
C THR A 326 -20.72 -7.84 18.61
N LEU A 327 -21.07 -8.68 19.57
CA LEU A 327 -22.05 -9.75 19.45
C LEU A 327 -23.29 -9.37 20.23
N SER A 328 -24.47 -9.54 19.64
CA SER A 328 -25.77 -9.43 20.31
C SER A 328 -26.44 -10.79 20.30
N VAL A 329 -26.54 -11.41 21.47
CA VAL A 329 -27.12 -12.74 21.63
C VAL A 329 -28.63 -12.65 21.55
N THR A 330 -29.22 -13.48 20.68
CA THR A 330 -30.69 -13.58 20.52
C THR A 330 -31.22 -14.97 20.83
N ASP A 331 -30.35 -15.98 20.84
CA ASP A 331 -30.74 -17.37 21.06
C ASP A 331 -29.60 -18.17 21.72
N ILE A 332 -29.99 -19.03 22.65
CA ILE A 332 -29.11 -20.01 23.31
C ILE A 332 -29.85 -21.33 23.26
N ARG A 333 -29.20 -22.38 22.75
CA ARG A 333 -29.82 -23.68 22.54
C ARG A 333 -30.48 -24.20 23.81
N GLY A 334 -31.75 -24.59 23.69
CA GLY A 334 -32.53 -25.17 24.79
C GLY A 334 -33.15 -24.17 25.76
N ARG A 335 -33.08 -22.86 25.45
CA ARG A 335 -33.66 -21.78 26.25
C ARG A 335 -34.80 -21.11 25.49
N ARG A 336 -35.76 -20.51 26.20
CA ARG A 336 -36.96 -19.90 25.60
C ARG A 336 -36.76 -18.42 25.28
N THR A 337 -36.08 -17.70 26.15
CA THR A 337 -35.75 -16.29 25.94
C THR A 337 -34.28 -16.05 26.26
N SER A 338 -33.57 -15.34 25.39
CA SER A 338 -32.14 -15.08 25.55
C SER A 338 -31.80 -13.69 25.04
N TYR A 339 -31.13 -12.91 25.86
CA TYR A 339 -30.66 -11.58 25.52
C TYR A 339 -29.28 -11.37 26.12
N GLY A 340 -28.34 -10.92 25.32
CA GLY A 340 -27.01 -10.64 25.84
C GLY A 340 -26.15 -9.92 24.86
N ARG A 341 -24.95 -9.58 25.30
CA ARG A 341 -23.95 -8.92 24.50
C ARG A 341 -22.59 -9.55 24.74
N GLY A 342 -21.69 -9.30 23.81
CA GLY A 342 -20.33 -9.76 23.98
C GLY A 342 -19.40 -9.20 22.94
N THR A 343 -18.18 -9.68 22.99
CA THR A 343 -17.12 -9.30 22.09
C THR A 343 -16.42 -10.53 21.55
N LEU A 344 -16.06 -10.48 20.27
CA LEU A 344 -15.19 -11.42 19.60
C LEU A 344 -13.95 -10.65 19.11
N ASN A 345 -12.79 -11.07 19.59
CA ASN A 345 -11.51 -10.49 19.21
C ASN A 345 -10.84 -11.37 18.16
N LEU A 346 -10.44 -10.75 17.07
CA LEU A 346 -9.76 -11.39 15.97
C LEU A 346 -8.34 -10.85 15.85
N ASP A 347 -7.43 -11.71 15.41
CA ASP A 347 -6.11 -11.31 14.98
C ASP A 347 -6.26 -10.35 13.79
N THR A 348 -5.78 -9.12 13.98
CA THR A 348 -5.88 -8.08 12.96
C THR A 348 -4.91 -8.30 11.80
N ARG A 349 -4.25 -9.44 11.64
CA ARG A 349 -3.42 -9.77 10.47
C ARG A 349 -3.91 -11.03 9.78
N THR A 350 -4.34 -12.02 10.55
CA THR A 350 -4.73 -13.34 10.03
C THR A 350 -6.23 -13.59 10.05
N ASP A 351 -7.02 -12.67 10.64
CA ASP A 351 -8.45 -12.82 10.89
C ASP A 351 -8.79 -14.07 11.74
N GLN A 352 -7.80 -14.66 12.41
CA GLN A 352 -7.99 -15.78 13.31
C GLN A 352 -8.68 -15.34 14.60
N VAL A 353 -9.60 -16.15 15.10
CA VAL A 353 -10.21 -15.93 16.41
C VAL A 353 -9.14 -15.98 17.48
N ARG A 354 -9.11 -14.98 18.37
CA ARG A 354 -8.21 -14.92 19.53
C ARG A 354 -8.95 -15.15 20.84
N SER A 355 -10.13 -14.55 20.99
CA SER A 355 -10.99 -14.76 22.15
C SER A 355 -12.40 -14.31 21.86
N PHE A 356 -13.35 -14.82 22.64
CA PHE A 356 -14.68 -14.24 22.72
C PHE A 356 -15.17 -14.25 24.17
N SER A 357 -16.05 -13.31 24.48
CA SER A 357 -16.79 -13.27 25.73
C SER A 357 -18.22 -12.82 25.47
N LEU A 358 -19.18 -13.49 26.09
CA LEU A 358 -20.61 -13.22 26.00
C LEU A 358 -21.19 -13.20 27.40
N SER A 359 -22.11 -12.29 27.68
CA SER A 359 -22.86 -12.27 28.92
C SER A 359 -24.26 -11.72 28.71
N GLY A 360 -25.19 -12.09 29.58
CA GLY A 360 -26.56 -11.62 29.49
C GLY A 360 -27.50 -12.40 30.37
N THR A 361 -28.76 -12.45 29.96
CA THR A 361 -29.82 -13.19 30.64
C THR A 361 -30.50 -14.17 29.69
N THR A 362 -30.85 -15.34 30.21
CA THR A 362 -31.61 -16.38 29.51
C THR A 362 -32.58 -17.06 30.47
N ASP A 363 -33.85 -17.15 30.10
CA ASP A 363 -34.93 -17.68 30.95
C ASP A 363 -34.98 -17.07 32.38
N GLY A 364 -34.56 -15.81 32.53
CA GLY A 364 -34.47 -15.11 33.82
C GLY A 364 -33.20 -15.37 34.62
N GLU A 365 -32.28 -16.20 34.13
CA GLU A 365 -30.98 -16.50 34.73
C GLU A 365 -29.85 -15.73 34.03
N SER A 366 -28.78 -15.37 34.74
CA SER A 366 -27.58 -14.84 34.12
C SER A 366 -26.82 -15.93 33.37
N PHE A 367 -26.24 -15.59 32.21
CA PHE A 367 -25.24 -16.44 31.56
C PHE A 367 -23.94 -15.69 31.33
N PHE A 368 -22.85 -16.44 31.28
CA PHE A 368 -21.52 -15.95 30.96
C PHE A 368 -20.73 -17.01 30.20
N PHE A 369 -20.17 -16.63 29.06
CA PHE A 369 -19.28 -17.47 28.27
C PHE A 369 -17.99 -16.68 28.03
N ASP A 370 -16.84 -17.28 28.33
CA ASP A 370 -15.53 -16.75 27.96
C ASP A 370 -14.69 -17.84 27.30
N PHE A 371 -13.87 -17.46 26.33
CA PHE A 371 -12.97 -18.37 25.66
C PHE A 371 -11.74 -17.65 25.13
N THR A 372 -10.57 -18.23 25.35
CA THR A 372 -9.30 -17.75 24.81
C THR A 372 -8.63 -18.86 24.01
N VAL A 373 -8.24 -18.54 22.78
CA VAL A 373 -7.54 -19.44 21.86
C VAL A 373 -6.07 -19.57 22.28
N ARG A 374 -5.51 -20.77 22.12
CA ARG A 374 -4.09 -21.07 22.42
C ARG A 374 -3.20 -21.01 21.20
#